data_AF-A0A7Z0RNM2-F1
#
_entry.id   AF-A0A7Z0RNM2-F1
#
_cell.length_a   1.000
_cell.length_b   1.000
_cell.length_c   1.000
_cell.angle_alpha   90.00
_cell.angle_beta   90.00
_cell.angle_gamma   90.00
#
_symmetry.space_group_name_H-M   'P 1'
#
loop_
_entity.id
_entity.type
_entity.pdbx_description
1 polymer ?
#
loop_
_entity_poly.entity_id
_entity_poly.type
_entity_poly.pdbx_seq_one_letter_code
_entity_poly.pdbx_strand_id
1 'polypeptide(L)'
;MNQIEREVVILNSAWEMIDGLVNWAMFVRHAETEPTNMMFETSVHRRLFIILLGDFLSEVRAFKGEPIPLGLLSAPSNARPSDLTFLFHLRQVAADPALGPEARILLMIIDEFSTWLEGEFVAPGVNLHNVDIVADIQVSRLRYLKMCGDIAKHNLARLATNVKHLQRLLAKAGHDVTEETAFLAVENFFDWFHDDIFIYHSSHIAEFLNNIRLAIYDYLKPEFSRSHHLTGQVLAGADMYGYRVPEAIQQPIASAMYWELMNRCRSTPWVHRFQVSQSFKSQY
;
A
#
# COMPACT_ATOMS: atom_id res chain seq x y z
N MET A 1 -21.13 -10.02 5.57
CA MET A 1 -21.23 -8.55 5.46
C MET A 1 -21.92 -8.19 4.17
N ASN A 2 -22.79 -7.19 4.19
CA ASN A 2 -23.39 -6.60 2.99
C ASN A 2 -22.41 -5.59 2.33
N GLN A 3 -22.86 -4.92 1.27
CA GLN A 3 -22.01 -4.02 0.48
C GLN A 3 -21.48 -2.83 1.30
N ILE A 4 -22.36 -2.05 1.96
CA ILE A 4 -21.95 -0.87 2.72
C ILE A 4 -21.04 -1.23 3.91
N GLU A 5 -21.27 -2.38 4.54
CA GLU A 5 -20.38 -2.90 5.60
C GLU A 5 -18.99 -3.22 5.06
N ARG A 6 -18.90 -3.90 3.90
CA ARG A 6 -17.62 -4.20 3.25
C ARG A 6 -16.89 -2.93 2.84
N GLU A 7 -17.60 -1.96 2.28
CA GLU A 7 -17.03 -0.68 1.90
C GLU A 7 -16.39 0.04 3.09
N VAL A 8 -17.10 0.12 4.21
CA VAL A 8 -16.56 0.68 5.47
C VAL A 8 -15.28 -0.05 5.88
N VAL A 9 -15.29 -1.38 5.87
CA VAL A 9 -14.12 -2.19 6.22
C VAL A 9 -12.94 -1.83 5.31
N ILE A 10 -13.15 -1.83 3.99
CA ILE A 10 -12.10 -1.60 2.99
C ILE A 10 -11.51 -0.20 3.15
N LEU A 11 -12.35 0.84 3.22
CA LEU A 11 -11.89 2.22 3.31
C LEU A 11 -11.14 2.50 4.60
N ASN A 12 -11.64 2.00 5.73
CA ASN A 12 -10.96 2.18 7.01
C ASN A 12 -9.63 1.41 7.06
N SER A 13 -9.59 0.17 6.58
CA SER A 13 -8.34 -0.61 6.53
C SER A 13 -7.31 -0.01 5.57
N ALA A 14 -7.73 0.47 4.38
CA ALA A 14 -6.83 1.18 3.47
C ALA A 14 -6.23 2.42 4.12
N TRP A 15 -7.08 3.23 4.77
CA TRP A 15 -6.63 4.43 5.46
C TRP A 15 -5.62 4.09 6.56
N GLU A 16 -5.92 3.10 7.40
CA GLU A 16 -5.03 2.66 8.48
C GLU A 16 -3.67 2.18 7.96
N MET A 17 -3.65 1.34 6.92
CA MET A 17 -2.40 0.88 6.31
C MET A 17 -1.59 2.04 5.70
N ILE A 18 -2.26 2.99 5.05
CA ILE A 18 -1.60 4.18 4.49
C ILE A 18 -1.07 5.09 5.59
N ASP A 19 -1.78 5.26 6.71
CA ASP A 19 -1.29 6.05 7.85
C ASP A 19 -0.01 5.43 8.45
N GLY A 20 0.10 4.09 8.47
CA GLY A 20 1.32 3.40 8.87
C GLY A 20 2.52 3.67 7.94
N LEU A 21 2.26 3.94 6.66
CA LEU A 21 3.27 4.18 5.63
C LEU A 21 3.63 5.66 5.47
N VAL A 22 2.64 6.55 5.48
CA VAL A 22 2.77 7.96 5.09
C VAL A 22 2.42 8.88 6.26
N ASN A 23 3.43 9.14 7.10
CA ASN A 23 3.35 10.00 8.27
C ASN A 23 4.72 10.64 8.59
N TRP A 24 4.73 11.65 9.46
CA TRP A 24 5.94 12.40 9.85
C TRP A 24 6.86 11.67 10.83
N ALA A 25 6.50 10.47 11.31
CA ALA A 25 7.45 9.60 12.02
C ALA A 25 8.25 8.72 11.05
N MET A 26 7.70 8.46 9.85
CA MET A 26 8.38 7.69 8.81
C MET A 26 9.41 8.54 8.03
N PHE A 27 9.06 9.79 7.80
CA PHE A 27 9.80 10.71 6.93
C PHE A 27 10.25 11.96 7.67
N VAL A 28 11.40 12.48 7.26
CA VAL A 28 11.91 13.78 7.70
C VAL A 28 10.86 14.84 7.40
N ARG A 29 10.43 15.55 8.45
CA ARG A 29 9.42 16.59 8.31
C ARG A 29 9.98 17.75 7.49
N HIS A 30 9.33 18.04 6.37
CA HIS A 30 9.69 19.19 5.54
C HIS A 30 9.14 20.49 6.15
N ALA A 31 9.94 21.56 6.09
CA ALA A 31 9.49 22.90 6.43
C ALA A 31 8.60 23.52 5.33
N GLU A 32 8.72 23.00 4.11
CA GLU A 32 7.97 23.44 2.95
C GLU A 32 6.57 22.83 2.92
N THR A 33 5.60 23.60 2.41
CA THR A 33 4.21 23.17 2.26
C THR A 33 4.00 22.18 1.11
N GLU A 34 4.96 22.07 0.18
CA GLU A 34 4.91 21.23 -1.02
C GLU A 34 6.21 20.43 -1.19
N PRO A 35 6.42 19.33 -0.43
CA PRO A 35 7.64 18.54 -0.55
C PRO A 35 7.75 17.89 -1.94
N THR A 36 8.91 18.04 -2.58
CA THR A 36 9.19 17.50 -3.92
C THR A 36 9.83 16.10 -3.88
N ASN A 37 10.18 15.63 -2.69
CA ASN A 37 10.69 14.31 -2.36
C ASN A 37 10.40 14.01 -0.87
N MET A 38 10.40 12.74 -0.50
CA MET A 38 10.21 12.27 0.89
C MET A 38 11.44 11.45 1.29
N MET A 39 12.18 11.93 2.29
CA MET A 39 13.37 11.24 2.81
C MET A 39 13.01 10.49 4.09
N PHE A 40 13.42 9.23 4.19
CA PHE A 40 13.25 8.45 5.41
C PHE A 40 14.11 9.01 6.55
N GLU A 41 13.60 8.95 7.78
CA GLU A 41 14.35 9.37 8.98
C GLU A 41 15.61 8.52 9.19
N THR A 42 15.51 7.20 9.01
CA THR A 42 16.64 6.28 9.12
C THR A 42 16.47 5.06 8.21
N SER A 43 17.52 4.24 8.08
CA SER A 43 17.43 2.94 7.39
C SER A 43 16.41 1.98 8.02
N VAL A 44 16.14 2.11 9.33
CA VAL A 44 15.10 1.33 10.03
C VAL A 44 13.71 1.74 9.55
N HIS A 45 13.45 3.04 9.37
CA HIS A 45 12.20 3.54 8.80
C HIS A 45 12.03 3.10 7.35
N ARG A 46 13.10 3.18 6.53
CA ARG A 46 13.12 2.64 5.16
C ARG A 46 12.71 1.16 5.12
N ARG A 47 13.32 0.35 6.00
CA ARG A 47 13.01 -1.09 6.12
C ARG A 47 11.58 -1.32 6.59
N LEU A 48 11.08 -0.55 7.56
CA LEU A 48 9.71 -0.65 8.03
C LEU A 48 8.71 -0.31 6.91
N PHE A 49 8.97 0.74 6.14
CA PHE A 49 8.11 1.13 5.02
C PHE A 49 7.98 0.01 4.00
N ILE A 50 9.08 -0.60 3.55
CA ILE A 50 8.99 -1.67 2.54
C ILE A 50 8.26 -2.91 3.07
N ILE A 51 8.35 -3.19 4.38
CA ILE A 51 7.60 -4.29 5.03
C ILE A 51 6.10 -3.98 5.00
N LEU A 52 5.70 -2.79 5.46
CA LEU A 52 4.30 -2.37 5.48
C LEU A 52 3.71 -2.26 4.07
N LEU A 53 4.52 -1.83 3.10
CA LEU A 53 4.14 -1.78 1.69
C LEU A 53 3.96 -3.19 1.14
N GLY A 54 4.85 -4.13 1.49
CA GLY A 54 4.70 -5.54 1.13
C GLY A 54 3.38 -6.13 1.64
N ASP A 55 2.96 -5.78 2.85
CA ASP A 55 1.67 -6.19 3.40
C ASP A 55 0.49 -5.54 2.66
N PHE A 56 0.56 -4.24 2.32
CA PHE A 56 -0.45 -3.56 1.47
C PHE A 56 -0.55 -4.15 0.05
N LEU A 57 0.60 -4.60 -0.50
CA LEU A 57 0.71 -5.23 -1.82
C LEU A 57 0.49 -6.75 -1.78
N SER A 58 0.04 -7.29 -0.65
CA SER A 58 -0.28 -8.70 -0.49
C SER A 58 -1.77 -8.97 -0.71
N GLU A 59 -2.06 -10.15 -1.21
CA GLU A 59 -3.43 -10.61 -1.43
C GLU A 59 -4.08 -10.96 -0.08
N VAL A 60 -5.28 -10.44 0.17
CA VAL A 60 -6.09 -10.87 1.31
C VAL A 60 -6.80 -12.17 0.93
N ARG A 61 -6.22 -13.29 1.36
CA ARG A 61 -6.66 -14.64 0.98
C ARG A 61 -7.25 -15.41 2.14
N ALA A 62 -8.10 -16.36 1.78
CA ALA A 62 -8.59 -17.41 2.65
C ALA A 62 -7.43 -18.23 3.23
N PHE A 63 -7.54 -18.63 4.51
CA PHE A 63 -6.63 -19.61 5.08
C PHE A 63 -7.31 -20.99 5.10
N LYS A 64 -6.70 -21.99 4.45
CA LYS A 64 -7.14 -23.40 4.50
C LYS A 64 -8.64 -23.65 4.25
N GLY A 65 -9.23 -22.98 3.26
CA GLY A 65 -10.64 -23.18 2.88
C GLY A 65 -11.65 -22.42 3.73
N GLU A 66 -11.20 -21.59 4.67
CA GLU A 66 -12.04 -20.61 5.36
C GLU A 66 -12.47 -19.48 4.41
N PRO A 67 -13.62 -18.83 4.66
CA PRO A 67 -13.96 -17.61 3.93
C PRO A 67 -12.90 -16.54 4.16
N ILE A 68 -12.72 -15.64 3.18
CA ILE A 68 -11.84 -14.49 3.35
C ILE A 68 -12.35 -13.66 4.55
N PRO A 69 -11.45 -13.25 5.48
CA PRO A 69 -11.83 -12.46 6.64
C PRO A 69 -12.60 -11.20 6.28
N LEU A 70 -13.45 -10.75 7.22
CA LEU A 70 -14.20 -9.50 7.11
C LEU A 70 -15.09 -9.41 5.86
N GLY A 71 -15.49 -10.57 5.31
CA GLY A 71 -16.37 -10.65 4.15
C GLY A 71 -15.79 -10.04 2.88
N LEU A 72 -14.47 -9.85 2.79
CA LEU A 72 -13.82 -9.37 1.58
C LEU A 72 -13.96 -10.39 0.45
N LEU A 73 -13.95 -9.91 -0.79
CA LEU A 73 -14.13 -10.74 -1.98
C LEU A 73 -12.77 -11.21 -2.52
N SER A 74 -12.71 -12.44 -3.03
CA SER A 74 -11.52 -12.90 -3.74
C SER A 74 -11.36 -12.16 -5.05
N ALA A 75 -10.12 -11.91 -5.45
CA ALA A 75 -9.82 -11.53 -6.82
C ALA A 75 -10.24 -12.66 -7.78
N PRO A 76 -10.70 -12.34 -9.01
CA PRO A 76 -11.03 -13.35 -10.00
C PRO A 76 -9.80 -14.16 -10.42
N SER A 77 -9.98 -15.38 -10.91
CA SER A 77 -8.86 -16.28 -11.27
C SER A 77 -7.95 -15.75 -12.39
N ASN A 78 -8.46 -14.84 -13.23
CA ASN A 78 -7.73 -14.16 -14.30
C ASN A 78 -7.37 -12.71 -13.95
N ALA A 79 -7.32 -12.39 -12.66
CA ALA A 79 -6.90 -11.11 -12.12
C ALA A 79 -5.53 -10.64 -12.68
N ARG A 80 -5.44 -9.35 -12.99
CA ARG A 80 -4.13 -8.71 -13.26
C ARG A 80 -3.28 -8.67 -11.97
N PRO A 81 -1.95 -8.56 -12.05
CA PRO A 81 -1.09 -8.66 -10.86
C PRO A 81 -1.45 -7.69 -9.72
N SER A 82 -1.82 -6.44 -10.03
CA SER A 82 -2.24 -5.47 -9.01
C SER A 82 -3.59 -5.80 -8.37
N ASP A 83 -4.42 -6.66 -8.99
CA ASP A 83 -5.66 -7.14 -8.37
C ASP A 83 -5.38 -8.19 -7.27
N LEU A 84 -4.16 -8.71 -7.19
CA LEU A 84 -3.71 -9.59 -6.11
C LEU A 84 -3.08 -8.79 -4.96
N THR A 85 -3.62 -7.59 -4.71
CA THR A 85 -3.20 -6.63 -3.68
C THR A 85 -4.43 -6.00 -3.03
N PHE A 86 -4.26 -5.17 -1.99
CA PHE A 86 -5.38 -4.44 -1.41
C PHE A 86 -6.03 -3.42 -2.36
N LEU A 87 -5.35 -3.02 -3.45
CA LEU A 87 -5.91 -2.12 -4.47
C LEU A 87 -7.15 -2.71 -5.14
N PHE A 88 -7.25 -4.04 -5.25
CA PHE A 88 -8.44 -4.70 -5.75
C PHE A 88 -9.70 -4.31 -4.97
N HIS A 89 -9.62 -4.37 -3.64
CA HIS A 89 -10.76 -4.05 -2.78
C HIS A 89 -11.13 -2.58 -2.88
N LEU A 90 -10.15 -1.69 -2.97
CA LEU A 90 -10.40 -0.26 -3.20
C LEU A 90 -11.09 -0.01 -4.54
N ARG A 91 -10.74 -0.74 -5.62
CA ARG A 91 -11.49 -0.64 -6.88
C ARG A 91 -12.92 -1.14 -6.77
N GLN A 92 -13.18 -2.16 -5.95
CA GLN A 92 -14.56 -2.62 -5.72
C GLN A 92 -15.42 -1.52 -5.07
N VAL A 93 -14.87 -0.78 -4.11
CA VAL A 93 -15.56 0.38 -3.53
C VAL A 93 -15.87 1.42 -4.59
N ALA A 94 -14.90 1.72 -5.46
CA ALA A 94 -15.09 2.75 -6.48
C ALA A 94 -16.05 2.33 -7.61
N ALA A 95 -16.19 1.02 -7.85
CA ALA A 95 -17.11 0.46 -8.84
C ALA A 95 -18.57 0.45 -8.38
N ASP A 96 -18.80 0.29 -7.08
CA ASP A 96 -20.15 0.19 -6.49
C ASP A 96 -20.22 0.96 -5.15
N PRO A 97 -20.12 2.31 -5.18
CA PRO A 97 -20.05 3.15 -3.99
C PRO A 97 -21.40 3.26 -3.27
N ALA A 98 -21.41 3.08 -1.95
CA ALA A 98 -22.58 3.18 -1.10
C ALA A 98 -22.53 4.33 -0.08
N LEU A 99 -21.34 4.79 0.36
CA LEU A 99 -21.21 5.89 1.32
C LEU A 99 -21.13 7.26 0.65
N GLY A 100 -20.28 7.40 -0.38
CA GLY A 100 -20.04 8.65 -1.07
C GLY A 100 -20.77 8.71 -2.42
N PRO A 101 -21.11 9.92 -2.89
CA PRO A 101 -21.90 10.10 -4.12
C PRO A 101 -21.09 9.91 -5.40
N GLU A 102 -19.76 10.05 -5.36
CA GLU A 102 -18.90 9.96 -6.56
C GLU A 102 -17.52 9.40 -6.20
N ALA A 103 -17.16 8.25 -6.79
CA ALA A 103 -15.87 7.58 -6.56
C ALA A 103 -14.90 7.68 -7.75
N ARG A 104 -15.19 8.53 -8.75
CA ARG A 104 -14.40 8.62 -9.99
C ARG A 104 -12.94 8.99 -9.75
N ILE A 105 -12.69 9.98 -8.89
CA ILE A 105 -11.33 10.43 -8.56
C ILE A 105 -10.57 9.35 -7.79
N LEU A 106 -11.26 8.65 -6.87
CA LEU A 106 -10.69 7.53 -6.14
C LEU A 106 -10.26 6.41 -7.10
N LEU A 107 -11.13 6.01 -8.03
CA LEU A 107 -10.81 5.01 -9.06
C LEU A 107 -9.59 5.41 -9.89
N MET A 108 -9.57 6.64 -10.38
CA MET A 108 -8.47 7.16 -11.21
C MET A 108 -7.12 7.03 -10.52
N ILE A 109 -7.03 7.43 -9.24
CA ILE A 109 -5.78 7.36 -8.46
C ILE A 109 -5.37 5.90 -8.20
N ILE A 110 -6.33 5.03 -7.88
CA ILE A 110 -6.05 3.59 -7.69
C ILE A 110 -5.50 2.98 -8.98
N ASP A 111 -6.07 3.30 -10.13
CA ASP A 111 -5.64 2.79 -11.43
C ASP A 111 -4.29 3.33 -11.87
N GLU A 112 -3.98 4.59 -11.55
CA GLU A 112 -2.66 5.18 -11.79
C GLU A 112 -1.58 4.40 -11.03
N PHE A 113 -1.78 4.16 -9.73
CA PHE A 113 -0.82 3.39 -8.92
C PHE A 113 -0.72 1.93 -9.40
N SER A 114 -1.85 1.31 -9.72
CA SER A 114 -1.91 -0.07 -10.24
C SER A 114 -1.10 -0.21 -11.54
N THR A 115 -1.24 0.75 -12.44
CA THR A 115 -0.53 0.79 -13.72
C THR A 115 0.96 0.99 -13.51
N TRP A 116 1.35 1.90 -12.60
CA TRP A 116 2.74 2.11 -12.25
C TRP A 116 3.39 0.85 -11.66
N LEU A 117 2.69 0.15 -10.76
CA LEU A 117 3.16 -1.09 -10.13
C LEU A 117 3.39 -2.23 -11.14
N GLU A 118 2.57 -2.31 -12.18
CA GLU A 118 2.68 -3.35 -13.20
C GLU A 118 3.73 -3.06 -14.27
N GLY A 119 4.22 -1.82 -14.35
CA GLY A 119 5.31 -1.46 -15.24
C GLY A 119 6.60 -2.25 -14.92
N GLU A 120 7.33 -2.61 -15.97
CA GLU A 120 8.65 -3.23 -15.89
C GLU A 120 9.75 -2.21 -16.15
N PHE A 121 10.91 -2.45 -15.56
CA PHE A 121 12.14 -1.72 -15.82
C PHE A 121 13.33 -2.67 -15.82
N VAL A 122 14.47 -2.19 -16.31
CA VAL A 122 15.75 -2.89 -16.27
C VAL A 122 16.65 -2.20 -15.26
N ALA A 123 17.12 -2.94 -14.27
CA ALA A 123 18.19 -2.51 -13.39
C ALA A 123 19.54 -2.88 -14.03
N PRO A 124 20.31 -1.91 -14.54
CA PRO A 124 21.55 -2.21 -15.26
C PRO A 124 22.69 -2.55 -14.29
N GLY A 125 23.50 -3.55 -14.65
CA GLY A 125 24.75 -3.86 -13.95
C GLY A 125 24.61 -4.25 -12.48
N VAL A 126 23.52 -4.93 -12.11
CA VAL A 126 23.32 -5.43 -10.74
C VAL A 126 24.44 -6.38 -10.38
N ASN A 127 25.26 -6.01 -9.40
CA ASN A 127 26.41 -6.79 -8.95
C ASN A 127 26.07 -7.69 -7.76
N LEU A 128 25.89 -8.97 -8.05
CA LEU A 128 25.66 -10.06 -7.10
C LEU A 128 26.99 -10.74 -6.77
N HIS A 129 27.87 -10.00 -6.10
CA HIS A 129 29.26 -10.38 -5.86
C HIS A 129 29.43 -11.65 -5.01
N ASN A 130 28.44 -12.04 -4.19
CA ASN A 130 28.49 -13.30 -3.44
C ASN A 130 28.42 -14.54 -4.36
N VAL A 131 28.05 -14.35 -5.63
CA VAL A 131 27.91 -15.43 -6.62
C VAL A 131 28.63 -15.11 -7.93
N ASP A 132 29.50 -14.09 -7.95
CA ASP A 132 30.28 -13.67 -9.12
C ASP A 132 29.42 -13.38 -10.37
N ILE A 133 28.23 -12.78 -10.19
CA ILE A 133 27.33 -12.40 -11.29
C ILE A 133 27.16 -10.90 -11.34
N VAL A 134 27.34 -10.32 -12.52
CA VAL A 134 26.90 -8.96 -12.86
C VAL A 134 25.91 -9.08 -14.02
N ALA A 135 24.68 -8.60 -13.83
CA ALA A 135 23.61 -8.80 -14.79
C ALA A 135 22.65 -7.61 -14.86
N ASP A 136 22.07 -7.41 -16.04
CA ASP A 136 20.93 -6.52 -16.21
C ASP A 136 19.65 -7.26 -15.82
N ILE A 137 18.97 -6.81 -14.76
CA ILE A 137 17.79 -7.50 -14.23
C ILE A 137 16.52 -6.77 -14.66
N GLN A 138 15.74 -7.39 -15.54
CA GLN A 138 14.39 -6.92 -15.90
C GLN A 138 13.35 -7.43 -14.90
N VAL A 139 12.59 -6.52 -14.29
CA VAL A 139 11.58 -6.87 -13.28
C VAL A 139 10.44 -5.86 -13.23
N SER A 140 9.22 -6.32 -12.95
CA SER A 140 8.08 -5.43 -12.66
C SER A 140 8.24 -4.75 -11.30
N ARG A 141 7.75 -3.51 -11.16
CA ARG A 141 7.81 -2.77 -9.89
C ARG A 141 7.15 -3.53 -8.72
N LEU A 142 5.96 -4.08 -8.97
CA LEU A 142 5.25 -4.91 -8.00
C LEU A 142 6.06 -6.12 -7.52
N ARG A 143 6.75 -6.81 -8.43
CA ARG A 143 7.52 -8.02 -8.10
C ARG A 143 8.69 -7.70 -7.18
N TYR A 144 9.52 -6.71 -7.53
CA TYR A 144 10.69 -6.42 -6.71
C TYR A 144 10.27 -5.84 -5.35
N LEU A 145 9.24 -4.98 -5.30
CA LEU A 145 8.73 -4.43 -4.04
C LEU A 145 8.27 -5.53 -3.08
N LYS A 146 7.55 -6.54 -3.58
CA LYS A 146 7.13 -7.69 -2.77
C LYS A 146 8.32 -8.54 -2.33
N MET A 147 9.28 -8.78 -3.22
CA MET A 147 10.51 -9.51 -2.86
C MET A 147 11.29 -8.77 -1.75
N CYS A 148 11.50 -7.46 -1.89
CA CYS A 148 12.17 -6.65 -0.87
C CYS A 148 11.37 -6.63 0.45
N GLY A 149 10.05 -6.51 0.41
CA GLY A 149 9.20 -6.56 1.61
C GLY A 149 9.35 -7.88 2.37
N ASP A 150 9.30 -9.01 1.66
CA ASP A 150 9.49 -10.33 2.26
C ASP A 150 10.92 -10.51 2.81
N ILE A 151 11.95 -10.12 2.07
CA ILE A 151 13.36 -10.20 2.51
C ILE A 151 13.58 -9.34 3.75
N ALA A 152 12.99 -8.15 3.80
CA ALA A 152 13.06 -7.26 4.96
C ALA A 152 12.33 -7.85 6.19
N LYS A 153 11.23 -8.59 5.99
CA LYS A 153 10.37 -9.15 7.05
C LYS A 153 10.85 -10.50 7.59
N HIS A 154 11.55 -11.28 6.76
CA HIS A 154 11.83 -12.69 7.04
C HIS A 154 13.32 -13.00 7.10
N ASN A 155 13.67 -14.06 7.84
CA ASN A 155 15.01 -14.65 7.76
C ASN A 155 15.12 -15.56 6.54
N LEU A 156 16.36 -15.91 6.19
CA LEU A 156 16.68 -16.72 5.00
C LEU A 156 15.84 -18.01 4.90
N ALA A 157 15.59 -18.69 6.02
CA ALA A 157 14.82 -19.93 6.07
C ALA A 157 13.36 -19.80 5.59
N ARG A 158 12.82 -18.57 5.52
CA ARG A 158 11.46 -18.28 5.04
C ARG A 158 11.43 -17.69 3.61
N LEU A 159 12.56 -17.64 2.92
CA LEU A 159 12.69 -16.98 1.60
C LEU A 159 12.69 -17.93 0.40
N ALA A 160 12.40 -19.22 0.57
CA ALA A 160 12.40 -20.19 -0.54
C ALA A 160 11.59 -19.75 -1.78
N THR A 161 10.45 -19.08 -1.57
CA THR A 161 9.65 -18.53 -2.68
C THR A 161 10.38 -17.38 -3.39
N ASN A 162 10.98 -16.47 -2.64
CA ASN A 162 11.75 -15.34 -3.20
C ASN A 162 13.03 -15.81 -3.89
N VAL A 163 13.68 -16.85 -3.38
CA VAL A 163 14.83 -17.49 -4.01
C VAL A 163 14.45 -18.06 -5.38
N LYS A 164 13.32 -18.77 -5.49
CA LYS A 164 12.80 -19.25 -6.78
C LYS A 164 12.47 -18.11 -7.75
N HIS A 165 12.02 -16.97 -7.24
CA HIS A 165 11.81 -15.78 -8.07
C HIS A 165 13.14 -15.19 -8.56
N LEU A 166 14.13 -15.06 -7.68
CA LEU A 166 15.46 -14.57 -8.03
C LEU A 166 16.13 -15.48 -9.07
N GLN A 167 16.06 -16.81 -8.90
CA GLN A 167 16.54 -17.77 -9.90
C GLN A 167 15.94 -17.52 -11.29
N ARG A 168 14.63 -17.26 -11.37
CA ARG A 168 13.97 -16.98 -12.66
C ARG A 168 14.40 -15.64 -13.26
N LEU A 169 14.65 -14.63 -12.43
CA LEU A 169 15.18 -13.35 -12.90
C LEU A 169 16.59 -13.53 -13.48
N LEU A 170 17.44 -14.28 -12.80
CA LEU A 170 18.81 -14.57 -13.25
C LEU A 170 18.82 -15.43 -14.51
N ALA A 171 17.99 -16.47 -14.59
CA ALA A 171 17.86 -17.29 -15.80
C ALA A 171 17.41 -16.44 -17.00
N LYS A 172 16.46 -15.52 -16.81
CA LYS A 172 16.05 -14.56 -17.85
C LYS A 172 17.18 -13.61 -18.26
N ALA A 173 18.07 -13.27 -17.34
CA ALA A 173 19.27 -12.48 -17.62
C ALA A 173 20.44 -13.31 -18.19
N GLY A 174 20.25 -14.61 -18.47
CA GLY A 174 21.26 -15.49 -19.06
C GLY A 174 22.13 -16.24 -18.05
N HIS A 175 21.74 -16.26 -16.78
CA HIS A 175 22.47 -16.92 -15.69
C HIS A 175 21.64 -18.01 -15.02
N ASP A 176 21.83 -19.26 -15.45
CA ASP A 176 21.22 -20.42 -14.81
C ASP A 176 21.97 -20.78 -13.51
N VAL A 177 21.32 -20.57 -12.37
CA VAL A 177 21.91 -20.78 -11.03
C VAL A 177 21.14 -21.81 -10.21
N THR A 178 21.85 -22.53 -9.34
CA THR A 178 21.22 -23.45 -8.38
C THR A 178 20.43 -22.71 -7.32
N GLU A 179 19.59 -23.42 -6.55
CA GLU A 179 18.83 -22.81 -5.45
C GLU A 179 19.76 -22.27 -4.36
N GLU A 180 20.82 -23.02 -4.04
CA GLU A 180 21.87 -22.61 -3.10
C GLU A 180 22.58 -21.33 -3.55
N THR A 181 22.99 -21.24 -4.82
CA THR A 181 23.57 -20.02 -5.38
C THR A 181 22.59 -18.86 -5.28
N ALA A 182 21.30 -19.05 -5.60
CA ALA A 182 20.32 -17.99 -5.47
C ALA A 182 20.08 -17.55 -4.02
N PHE A 183 20.20 -18.44 -3.03
CA PHE A 183 20.20 -18.07 -1.61
C PHE A 183 21.35 -17.11 -1.28
N LEU A 184 22.56 -17.37 -1.78
CA LEU A 184 23.74 -16.51 -1.58
C LEU A 184 23.58 -15.11 -2.21
N ALA A 185 22.81 -15.02 -3.30
CA ALA A 185 22.53 -13.77 -4.01
C ALA A 185 21.44 -12.89 -3.36
N VAL A 186 20.68 -13.40 -2.38
CA VAL A 186 19.53 -12.67 -1.79
C VAL A 186 19.96 -11.35 -1.15
N GLU A 187 21.07 -11.34 -0.41
CA GLU A 187 21.57 -10.14 0.28
C GLU A 187 21.97 -9.07 -0.72
N ASN A 188 22.78 -9.42 -1.74
CA ASN A 188 23.20 -8.45 -2.75
C ASN A 188 22.02 -7.94 -3.60
N PHE A 189 21.04 -8.80 -3.90
CA PHE A 189 19.80 -8.37 -4.54
C PHE A 189 19.08 -7.36 -3.65
N PHE A 190 18.98 -7.63 -2.35
CA PHE A 190 18.33 -6.71 -1.42
C PHE A 190 19.06 -5.37 -1.36
N ASP A 191 20.38 -5.34 -1.28
CA ASP A 191 21.17 -4.11 -1.26
C ASP A 191 20.85 -3.24 -2.49
N TRP A 192 20.96 -3.79 -3.70
CA TRP A 192 20.66 -3.05 -4.94
C TRP A 192 19.21 -2.58 -5.02
N PHE A 193 18.26 -3.46 -4.74
CA PHE A 193 16.84 -3.15 -4.98
C PHE A 193 16.19 -2.36 -3.84
N HIS A 194 16.64 -2.53 -2.61
CA HIS A 194 16.11 -1.82 -1.44
C HIS A 194 16.91 -0.55 -1.11
N ASP A 195 18.24 -0.59 -1.17
CA ASP A 195 19.07 0.53 -0.74
C ASP A 195 19.33 1.53 -1.88
N ASP A 196 19.14 1.15 -3.15
CA ASP A 196 19.26 2.09 -4.27
C ASP A 196 17.91 2.32 -4.97
N ILE A 197 17.38 1.29 -5.65
CA ILE A 197 16.21 1.44 -6.54
C ILE A 197 14.95 1.81 -5.76
N PHE A 198 14.70 1.17 -4.62
CA PHE A 198 13.54 1.48 -3.80
C PHE A 198 13.62 2.90 -3.22
N ILE A 199 14.80 3.41 -2.86
CA ILE A 199 14.92 4.80 -2.39
C ILE A 199 14.49 5.76 -3.48
N TYR A 200 14.86 5.50 -4.73
CA TYR A 200 14.40 6.29 -5.87
C TYR A 200 12.87 6.28 -5.99
N HIS A 201 12.24 5.11 -5.86
CA HIS A 201 10.78 4.97 -5.98
C HIS A 201 9.98 5.39 -4.73
N SER A 202 10.59 5.43 -3.55
CA SER A 202 9.86 5.53 -2.28
C SER A 202 9.00 6.78 -2.17
N SER A 203 9.53 7.92 -2.65
CA SER A 203 8.81 9.19 -2.65
C SER A 203 7.57 9.12 -3.54
N HIS A 204 7.69 8.51 -4.72
CA HIS A 204 6.57 8.39 -5.66
C HIS A 204 5.51 7.40 -5.15
N ILE A 205 5.94 6.32 -4.49
CA ILE A 205 5.01 5.41 -3.79
C ILE A 205 4.28 6.14 -2.66
N ALA A 206 4.99 6.94 -1.87
CA ALA A 206 4.37 7.74 -0.80
C ALA A 206 3.35 8.74 -1.37
N GLU A 207 3.64 9.34 -2.53
CA GLU A 207 2.69 10.20 -3.26
C GLU A 207 1.42 9.43 -3.67
N PHE A 208 1.55 8.25 -4.28
CA PHE A 208 0.40 7.42 -4.63
C PHE A 208 -0.47 7.07 -3.42
N LEU A 209 0.16 6.60 -2.35
CA LEU A 209 -0.54 6.23 -1.11
C LEU A 209 -1.23 7.44 -0.48
N ASN A 210 -0.56 8.60 -0.42
CA ASN A 210 -1.15 9.82 0.10
C ASN A 210 -2.34 10.28 -0.75
N ASN A 211 -2.21 10.19 -2.08
CA ASN A 211 -3.29 10.54 -3.00
C ASN A 211 -4.50 9.62 -2.82
N ILE A 212 -4.30 8.31 -2.59
CA ILE A 212 -5.39 7.39 -2.25
C ILE A 212 -6.06 7.84 -0.95
N ARG A 213 -5.31 8.10 0.12
CA ARG A 213 -5.89 8.58 1.40
C ARG A 213 -6.67 9.87 1.24
N LEU A 214 -6.14 10.84 0.49
CA LEU A 214 -6.83 12.11 0.21
C LEU A 214 -8.10 11.89 -0.60
N ALA A 215 -8.10 10.99 -1.59
CA ALA A 215 -9.30 10.66 -2.36
C ALA A 215 -10.35 9.93 -1.53
N ILE A 216 -9.95 9.05 -0.60
CA ILE A 216 -10.87 8.44 0.38
C ILE A 216 -11.48 9.53 1.27
N TYR A 217 -10.66 10.45 1.76
CA TYR A 217 -11.14 11.58 2.56
C TYR A 217 -12.19 12.41 1.80
N ASP A 218 -11.88 12.82 0.57
CA ASP A 218 -12.79 13.60 -0.27
C ASP A 218 -14.08 12.84 -0.58
N TYR A 219 -13.98 11.55 -0.89
CA TYR A 219 -15.12 10.65 -1.12
C TYR A 219 -16.09 10.58 0.08
N LEU A 220 -15.54 10.57 1.30
CA LEU A 220 -16.33 10.43 2.54
C LEU A 220 -16.86 11.75 3.10
N LYS A 221 -16.42 12.92 2.61
CA LYS A 221 -16.89 14.23 3.11
C LYS A 221 -18.42 14.37 3.15
N PRO A 222 -19.18 13.96 2.11
CA PRO A 222 -20.64 14.07 2.14
C PRO A 222 -21.25 13.19 3.24
N GLU A 223 -20.75 11.97 3.41
CA GLU A 223 -21.22 11.03 4.42
C GLU A 223 -20.88 11.50 5.84
N PHE A 224 -19.67 12.02 6.04
CA PHE A 224 -19.28 12.65 7.30
C PHE A 224 -20.19 13.81 7.66
N SER A 225 -20.50 14.68 6.68
CA SER A 225 -21.38 15.84 6.89
C SER A 225 -22.82 15.42 7.22
N ARG A 226 -23.30 14.33 6.62
CA ARG A 226 -24.63 13.76 6.91
C ARG A 226 -24.71 13.15 8.30
N SER A 227 -23.66 12.44 8.71
CA SER A 227 -23.69 11.60 9.91
C SER A 227 -23.31 12.33 11.18
N HIS A 228 -22.35 13.26 11.11
CA HIS A 228 -21.82 13.98 12.25
C HIS A 228 -22.87 14.92 12.89
N HIS A 229 -23.01 14.84 14.21
CA HIS A 229 -23.85 15.74 14.98
C HIS A 229 -23.31 15.90 16.41
N LEU A 230 -23.55 17.06 17.01
CA LEU A 230 -23.34 17.26 18.44
C LEU A 230 -24.48 16.61 19.22
N THR A 231 -24.16 15.95 20.33
CA THR A 231 -25.18 15.28 21.16
C THR A 231 -25.84 16.24 22.16
N GLY A 232 -25.31 17.46 22.29
CA GLY A 232 -25.74 18.44 23.29
C GLY A 232 -25.25 18.14 24.71
N GLN A 233 -24.45 17.09 24.89
CA GLN A 233 -23.82 16.77 26.17
C GLN A 233 -22.41 17.35 26.22
N VAL A 234 -22.00 17.84 27.40
CA VAL A 234 -20.63 18.32 27.64
C VAL A 234 -19.96 17.38 28.63
N LEU A 235 -18.79 16.85 28.26
CA LEU A 235 -17.97 16.00 29.13
C LEU A 235 -16.58 16.62 29.26
N ALA A 236 -16.14 16.87 30.50
CA ALA A 236 -14.85 17.49 30.78
C ALA A 236 -14.58 18.81 30.00
N GLY A 237 -15.63 19.59 29.73
CA GLY A 237 -15.55 20.86 29.00
C GLY A 237 -15.50 20.73 27.48
N ALA A 238 -15.65 19.53 26.91
CA ALA A 238 -15.76 19.31 25.47
C ALA A 238 -17.18 18.89 25.08
N ASP A 239 -17.69 19.46 23.98
CA ASP A 239 -18.94 19.02 23.37
C ASP A 239 -18.80 17.58 22.85
N MET A 240 -19.73 16.74 23.27
CA MET A 240 -19.81 15.36 22.80
C MET A 240 -20.43 15.34 21.40
N TYR A 241 -19.94 14.43 20.57
CA TYR A 241 -20.41 14.22 19.20
C TYR A 241 -20.76 12.75 18.96
N GLY A 242 -21.50 12.50 17.88
CA GLY A 242 -21.82 11.16 17.42
C GLY A 242 -21.97 11.12 15.91
N TYR A 243 -22.11 9.90 15.39
CA TYR A 243 -22.37 9.65 13.98
C TYR A 243 -23.67 8.86 13.79
N ARG A 244 -24.50 9.30 12.84
CA ARG A 244 -25.71 8.58 12.42
C ARG A 244 -25.33 7.43 11.50
N VAL A 245 -24.96 6.29 12.09
CA VAL A 245 -24.62 5.06 11.36
C VAL A 245 -25.80 4.64 10.46
N PRO A 246 -25.58 4.36 9.16
CA PRO A 246 -26.62 3.83 8.28
C PRO A 246 -27.27 2.55 8.83
N GLU A 247 -28.60 2.45 8.77
CA GLU A 247 -29.36 1.28 9.29
C GLU A 247 -28.97 -0.05 8.59
N ALA A 248 -28.44 0.05 7.37
CA ALA A 248 -27.93 -1.10 6.64
C ALA A 248 -26.66 -1.69 7.27
N ILE A 249 -25.92 -0.96 8.11
CA ILE A 249 -24.76 -1.48 8.85
C ILE A 249 -25.28 -2.17 10.11
N GLN A 250 -25.27 -3.51 10.10
CA GLN A 250 -25.83 -4.36 11.16
C GLN A 250 -24.73 -5.09 11.94
N GLN A 251 -23.61 -5.39 11.29
CA GLN A 251 -22.49 -6.09 11.90
C GLN A 251 -21.75 -5.18 12.91
N PRO A 252 -21.56 -5.60 14.18
CA PRO A 252 -20.92 -4.77 15.20
C PRO A 252 -19.53 -4.27 14.81
N ILE A 253 -18.73 -5.12 14.16
CA ILE A 253 -17.40 -4.75 13.67
C ILE A 253 -17.47 -3.67 12.58
N ALA A 254 -18.43 -3.74 11.66
CA ALA A 254 -18.60 -2.73 10.63
C ALA A 254 -19.09 -1.40 11.23
N SER A 255 -19.95 -1.44 12.25
CA SER A 255 -20.36 -0.24 12.99
C SER A 255 -19.18 0.42 13.71
N ALA A 256 -18.29 -0.36 14.32
CA ALA A 256 -17.08 0.16 14.96
C ALA A 256 -16.12 0.78 13.94
N MET A 257 -15.89 0.09 12.81
CA MET A 257 -15.04 0.59 11.72
C MET A 257 -15.64 1.84 11.04
N TYR A 258 -16.96 1.95 10.95
CA TYR A 258 -17.63 3.16 10.45
C TYR A 258 -17.34 4.35 11.37
N TRP A 259 -17.46 4.14 12.68
CA TRP A 259 -17.17 5.19 13.67
C TRP A 259 -15.73 5.67 13.56
N GLU A 260 -14.79 4.73 13.43
CA GLU A 260 -13.37 5.05 13.25
C GLU A 260 -13.12 5.80 11.93
N LEU A 261 -13.75 5.36 10.83
CA LEU A 261 -13.65 6.01 9.53
C LEU A 261 -14.14 7.45 9.57
N MET A 262 -15.27 7.72 10.25
CA MET A 262 -15.78 9.09 10.41
C MET A 262 -14.88 9.94 11.33
N ASN A 263 -14.28 9.34 12.36
CA ASN A 263 -13.27 10.01 13.18
C ASN A 263 -12.02 10.42 12.39
N ARG A 264 -11.56 9.57 11.46
CA ARG A 264 -10.47 9.91 10.54
C ARG A 264 -10.85 11.10 9.65
N CYS A 265 -12.09 11.13 9.15
CA CYS A 265 -12.60 12.27 8.39
C CYS A 265 -12.66 13.56 9.23
N ARG A 266 -12.96 13.47 10.53
CA ARG A 266 -12.97 14.63 11.43
C ARG A 266 -11.60 15.29 11.57
N SER A 267 -10.52 14.50 11.58
CA SER A 267 -9.17 14.99 11.89
C SER A 267 -8.39 15.53 10.69
N THR A 268 -8.87 15.36 9.46
CA THR A 268 -8.15 15.59 8.18
C THR A 268 -6.84 14.78 8.04
N PRO A 269 -6.43 14.38 6.82
CA PRO A 269 -5.12 13.74 6.62
C PRO A 269 -3.94 14.64 7.02
N TRP A 270 -2.92 14.05 7.66
CA TRP A 270 -1.86 14.77 8.38
C TRP A 270 -0.70 15.20 7.47
N VAL A 271 -0.53 14.49 6.35
CA VAL A 271 0.40 14.86 5.28
C VAL A 271 -0.43 15.50 4.19
N HIS A 272 -0.14 16.77 3.88
CA HIS A 272 -0.83 17.50 2.81
C HIS A 272 -0.53 16.88 1.45
N ARG A 273 -1.33 17.24 0.44
CA ARG A 273 -1.05 16.85 -0.95
C ARG A 273 0.33 17.36 -1.35
N PHE A 274 1.11 16.50 -1.97
CA PHE A 274 2.43 16.83 -2.50
C PHE A 274 2.63 16.11 -3.83
N GLN A 275 3.58 16.58 -4.63
CA GLN A 275 3.91 16.01 -5.92
C GLN A 275 5.42 15.84 -6.01
N VAL A 276 5.86 14.61 -6.27
CA VAL A 276 7.28 14.33 -6.45
C VAL A 276 7.75 14.89 -7.79
N SER A 277 8.94 15.48 -7.81
CA SER A 277 9.53 16.02 -9.04
C SER A 277 9.70 14.93 -10.11
N GLN A 278 9.49 15.29 -11.38
CA GLN A 278 9.61 14.36 -12.51
C GLN A 278 11.00 13.72 -12.63
N SER A 279 12.05 14.39 -12.13
CA SER A 279 13.41 13.82 -12.08
C SER A 279 13.50 12.54 -11.24
N PHE A 280 12.59 12.36 -10.26
CA PHE A 280 12.50 11.17 -9.41
C PHE A 280 11.46 10.15 -9.90
N LYS A 281 10.96 10.28 -11.14
CA LYS A 281 9.95 9.38 -11.72
C LYS A 281 10.34 8.74 -13.06
N SER A 282 11.45 9.16 -13.68
CA SER A 282 11.77 8.88 -15.09
C SER A 282 12.85 7.83 -15.34
N GLN A 283 13.61 7.39 -14.32
CA GLN A 283 14.78 6.52 -14.50
C GLN A 283 14.44 5.02 -14.47
N TYR A 284 13.47 4.62 -13.64
CA TYR A 284 13.09 3.23 -13.36
C TYR A 284 11.56 3.05 -13.34
#